data_AF-A0A7Z9DWR1-F1
#
_entry.id   AF-A0A7Z9DWR1-F1
#
_cell.length_a   1.000
_cell.length_b   1.000
_cell.length_c   1.000
_cell.angle_alpha   90.00
_cell.angle_beta   90.00
_cell.angle_gamma   90.00
#
_symmetry.space_group_name_H-M   'P 1'
#
loop_
_entity.id
_entity.type
_entity.pdbx_description
1 polymer ?
#
loop_
_entity_poly.entity_id
_entity_poly.type
_entity_poly.pdbx_seq_one_letter_code
_entity_poly.pdbx_strand_id
1 'polypeptide(L)' 'MQITLNKEQEGFIAAQLAKGNFSHPDEVVNAAFKLLEKLQSIF' A
#
# COMPACT_ATOMS: atom_id res chain seq x y z
N MET A 1 3.39 0.38 -13.25
CA MET A 1 2.43 -0.75 -13.29
C MET A 1 1.04 -0.17 -13.13
N GLN A 2 0.08 -0.53 -13.98
CA GLN A 2 -1.29 -0.04 -13.83
C GLN A 2 -2.05 -1.05 -12.96
N ILE A 3 -2.28 -0.69 -11.71
CA ILE A 3 -2.94 -1.55 -10.72
C ILE A 3 -4.29 -0.91 -10.43
N THR A 4 -5.38 -1.64 -10.68
CA THR A 4 -6.73 -1.17 -10.38
C THR A 4 -6.99 -1.42 -8.90
N LEU A 5 -6.97 -0.36 -8.11
CA LEU A 5 -7.28 -0.41 -6.68
C LEU A 5 -8.80 -0.39 -6.49
N ASN A 6 -9.31 -1.16 -5.53
CA ASN A 6 -10.69 -1.06 -5.11
C ASN A 6 -10.88 0.12 -4.13
N LYS A 7 -12.13 0.56 -3.91
CA LYS A 7 -12.42 1.74 -3.05
C LYS A 7 -11.84 1.63 -1.64
N GLU A 8 -11.76 0.42 -1.09
CA GLU A 8 -11.17 0.17 0.23
C GLU A 8 -9.65 0.39 0.22
N GLN A 9 -8.96 -0.08 -0.81
CA GLN A 9 -7.52 0.15 -0.99
C GLN A 9 -7.21 1.63 -1.27
N GLU A 10 -8.04 2.31 -2.07
CA GLU A 10 -7.91 3.77 -2.28
C GLU A 10 -8.06 4.53 -0.97
N GLY A 11 -9.06 4.18 -0.15
CA GLY A 11 -9.26 4.77 1.17
C GLY A 11 -8.10 4.50 2.13
N PHE A 12 -7.54 3.28 2.10
CA PHE A 12 -6.35 2.94 2.87
C PHE A 12 -5.13 3.77 2.44
N ILE A 13 -4.89 3.90 1.13
CA ILE A 13 -3.77 4.68 0.60
C ILE A 13 -3.93 6.17 0.95
N ALA A 14 -5.13 6.73 0.79
CA ALA A 14 -5.43 8.10 1.19
C ALA A 14 -5.22 8.33 2.70
N ALA A 15 -5.60 7.37 3.55
CA ALA A 15 -5.37 7.46 5.00
C ALA A 15 -3.88 7.41 5.36
N GLN A 16 -3.08 6.60 4.66
CA GLN A 16 -1.64 6.48 4.88
C GLN A 16 -0.88 7.73 4.39
N LEU A 17 -1.31 8.33 3.28
CA LEU A 17 -0.84 9.63 2.80
C LEU A 17 -1.21 10.75 3.79
N ALA A 18 -2.45 10.77 4.26
CA ALA A 18 -2.93 11.78 5.22
C ALA A 18 -2.23 11.69 6.59
N LYS A 19 -1.79 10.49 6.99
CA LYS A 19 -0.96 10.30 8.20
C LYS A 19 0.44 10.90 8.07
N GLY A 20 0.87 11.29 6.87
CA GLY A 20 2.22 11.80 6.62
C GLY A 20 3.31 10.74 6.68
N ASN A 21 2.95 9.45 6.74
CA ASN A 21 3.90 8.34 6.71
C ASN A 21 4.49 8.13 5.31
N PHE A 22 3.82 8.60 4.26
CA PHE A 22 4.21 8.42 2.87
C PHE A 22 3.89 9.68 2.07
N SER A 23 4.73 10.01 1.09
CA SER A 23 4.52 11.20 0.24
C SER A 23 3.84 10.85 -1.07
N HIS A 24 3.99 9.60 -1.54
CA HIS A 24 3.38 9.12 -2.76
C HIS A 24 2.54 7.85 -2.57
N PRO A 25 1.41 7.71 -3.28
CA PRO A 25 0.59 6.51 -3.23
C PRO A 25 1.38 5.25 -3.64
N ASP A 26 2.34 5.37 -4.55
CA ASP A 26 3.26 4.29 -4.92
C ASP A 26 4.08 3.76 -3.73
N GLU A 27 4.49 4.63 -2.80
CA GLU A 27 5.25 4.19 -1.61
C GLU A 27 4.37 3.37 -0.67
N VAL A 28 3.11 3.78 -0.49
CA VAL A 28 2.14 3.05 0.33
C VAL A 28 1.90 1.66 -0.26
N VAL A 29 1.70 1.60 -1.57
CA VAL A 29 1.49 0.34 -2.30
C VAL A 29 2.72 -0.56 -2.19
N ASN A 30 3.91 -0.01 -2.39
CA ASN A 30 5.17 -0.76 -2.30
C ASN A 30 5.44 -1.26 -0.87
N ALA A 31 5.12 -0.47 0.16
CA ALA A 31 5.21 -0.88 1.55
C ALA A 31 4.22 -2.02 1.86
N ALA A 32 2.98 -1.92 1.36
CA ALA A 32 1.99 -2.99 1.49
C ALA A 32 2.45 -4.28 0.80
N PHE A 33 3.00 -4.20 -0.41
CA PHE A 33 3.57 -5.35 -1.13
C PHE A 33 4.73 -6.00 -0.37
N LYS A 34 5.68 -5.21 0.15
CA LYS A 34 6.77 -5.74 0.98
C LYS A 34 6.27 -6.45 2.24
N LEU A 35 5.19 -5.97 2.84
CA LEU A 35 4.56 -6.62 3.99
C LEU A 35 3.95 -7.97 3.59
N LEU A 36 3.28 -7.99 2.44
CA LEU A 36 2.66 -9.17 1.85
C LEU A 36 3.70 -10.23 1.47
N GLU A 37 4.79 -9.83 0.83
CA GLU A 37 5.94 -10.69 0.53
C GLU A 37 6.56 -11.28 1.81
N LYS A 38 6.73 -10.47 2.86
CA LYS A 38 7.20 -10.97 4.16
C LYS A 38 6.26 -12.02 4.75
N LEU A 39 4.95 -11.81 4.66
CA LEU A 39 3.96 -12.76 5.16
C LEU A 39 3.95 -14.05 4.35
N GLN A 40 4.10 -13.97 3.02
CA GLN A 40 4.16 -15.15 2.16
C GLN A 40 5.48 -15.92 2.29
N SER A 41 6.61 -15.25 2.54
CA SER A 41 7.91 -15.89 2.73
C SER A 41 8.04 -16.66 4.06
N ILE A 42 7.08 -16.49 4.97
CA ILE A 42 7.06 -17.18 6.27
C ILE A 42 6.23 -18.49 6.20
N PHE A 43 5.62 -18.81 5.05
CA PHE A 43 4.94 -20.09 4.79
C PHE A 43 5.76 -21.02 3.90
#